data_AF-D3S1G0-F1
#
_entry.id   AF-D3S1G0-F1
#
_cell.length_a   1.000
_cell.length_b   1.000
_cell.length_c   1.000
_cell.angle_alpha   90.00
_cell.angle_beta   90.00
_cell.angle_gamma   90.00
#
_symmetry.space_group_name_H-M   'P 1'
#
loop_
_entity.id
_entity.type
_entity.pdbx_description
1 polymer ?
#
loop_
_entity_poly.entity_id
_entity_poly.type
_entity_poly.pdbx_seq_one_letter_code
_entity_poly.pdbx_strand_id
1 'polypeptide(L)' 'MYFELTVDPVKREEIKDKLLEICEEVYEVSPNYDFLVRVDSEEKLKNIEGIKKIRRHYNC' A
#
# COMPACT_ATOMS: atom_id res chain seq x y z
N MET A 1 1.71 -0.58 -11.63
CA MET A 1 2.50 0.60 -11.19
C MET A 1 2.83 0.44 -9.72
N TYR A 2 3.93 1.01 -9.24
CA TYR A 2 4.29 0.96 -7.82
C TYR A 2 3.76 2.16 -7.03
N PHE A 3 3.28 1.90 -5.82
CA PHE A 3 2.74 2.89 -4.89
C PHE A 3 3.32 2.70 -3.49
N GLU A 4 3.72 3.81 -2.88
CA GLU A 4 4.10 3.91 -1.49
C GLU A 4 2.85 4.17 -0.65
N LEU A 5 2.65 3.35 0.39
CA LEU A 5 1.51 3.43 1.29
C LEU A 5 1.97 3.77 2.70
N THR A 6 1.32 4.75 3.29
CA THR A 6 1.34 4.96 4.75
C THR A 6 -0.01 4.55 5.30
N VAL A 7 -0.02 3.69 6.31
CA VAL A 7 -1.24 3.09 6.85
C VAL A 7 -1.46 3.47 8.31
N ASP A 8 -2.65 3.17 8.84
CA ASP A 8 -2.88 3.21 10.26
C ASP A 8 -2.12 2.07 10.97
N PRO A 9 -1.24 2.36 11.94
CA PRO A 9 -0.50 1.31 12.64
C PRO A 9 -1.41 0.33 13.38
N VAL A 10 -2.61 0.74 13.81
CA VAL A 10 -3.58 -0.12 14.50
C VAL A 10 -4.19 -1.14 13.54
N LYS A 11 -4.30 -0.80 12.25
CA LYS A 11 -4.89 -1.66 11.20
C LYS A 11 -3.83 -2.26 10.27
N ARG A 12 -2.55 -2.15 10.61
CA ARG A 12 -1.44 -2.51 9.72
C ARG A 12 -1.52 -3.97 9.25
N GLU A 13 -1.79 -4.90 10.15
CA GLU A 13 -1.91 -6.33 9.80
C GLU A 13 -3.11 -6.60 8.90
N GLU A 14 -4.28 -6.06 9.24
CA GLU A 14 -5.49 -6.19 8.41
C GLU A 14 -5.31 -5.60 7.01
N ILE A 15 -4.62 -4.45 6.91
CA ILE A 15 -4.32 -3.82 5.62
C ILE A 15 -3.31 -4.66 4.85
N LYS A 16 -2.29 -5.23 5.50
CA LYS A 16 -1.33 -6.11 4.84
C LYS A 16 -2.02 -7.31 4.19
N ASP A 17 -2.93 -7.96 4.91
CA ASP A 17 -3.69 -9.09 4.37
C ASP A 17 -4.50 -8.69 3.14
N LYS A 18 -5.22 -7.56 3.23
CA LYS A 18 -5.96 -7.01 2.08
C LYS A 18 -5.06 -6.66 0.89
N LEU A 19 -3.88 -6.09 1.14
CA LEU A 19 -2.92 -5.76 0.10
C LEU A 19 -2.40 -7.02 -0.59
N LEU A 20 -2.13 -8.09 0.15
CA LEU A 20 -1.71 -9.37 -0.41
C LEU A 20 -2.78 -10.03 -1.28
N GLU A 21 -4.06 -9.74 -1.04
CA GLU A 21 -5.17 -10.25 -1.86
C GLU A 21 -5.35 -9.47 -3.19
N ILE A 22 -5.10 -8.15 -3.19
CA ILE A 22 -5.42 -7.29 -4.35
C ILE A 22 -4.21 -6.79 -5.15
N CYS A 23 -3.01 -6.82 -4.57
CA CYS A 23 -1.78 -6.34 -5.19
C CYS A 23 -0.95 -7.51 -5.73
N GLU A 24 -0.27 -7.29 -6.84
CA GLU A 24 0.60 -8.30 -7.45
C GLU A 24 1.88 -8.51 -6.62
N GLU A 25 2.38 -7.43 -6.03
CA GLU A 25 3.58 -7.43 -5.20
C GLU A 25 3.35 -6.51 -3.99
N VAL A 26 3.80 -6.96 -2.82
CA VAL A 26 3.71 -6.21 -1.56
C VAL A 26 5.03 -6.33 -0.82
N TYR A 27 5.67 -5.20 -0.58
CA TYR A 27 6.92 -5.11 0.17
C TYR A 27 6.71 -4.26 1.41
N GLU A 28 7.17 -4.75 2.56
CA GLU A 28 7.22 -3.94 3.78
C GLU A 28 8.44 -3.05 3.72
N VAL A 29 8.21 -1.75 3.88
CA VAL A 29 9.28 -0.76 3.86
C VAL A 29 9.21 0.03 5.16
N SER A 30 10.36 0.47 5.62
CA SER A 30 10.52 1.36 6.77
C SER A 30 11.80 2.14 6.55
N PRO A 31 11.92 3.42 6.96
CA PRO A 31 11.02 4.15 7.86
C PRO A 31 10.07 5.18 7.19
N ASN A 32 10.16 5.40 5.87
CA ASN A 32 9.50 6.54 5.21
C ASN A 32 8.04 6.30 4.82
N TYR A 33 7.66 5.04 4.59
CA TYR A 33 6.31 4.56 4.29
C TYR A 33 6.23 3.08 4.69
N ASP A 34 5.04 2.55 4.96
CA ASP A 34 4.84 1.21 5.54
C ASP A 34 4.91 0.09 4.49
N PHE A 35 4.35 0.33 3.30
CA PHE A 35 4.33 -0.66 2.22
C PHE A 35 4.69 -0.03 0.86
N LEU A 36 5.42 -0.77 0.04
CA LEU A 36 5.51 -0.54 -1.40
C LEU A 36 4.70 -1.63 -2.09
N VAL A 37 3.70 -1.26 -2.87
CA VAL A 37 2.82 -2.22 -3.53
C VAL A 37 2.78 -2.00 -5.03
N ARG A 38 2.62 -3.10 -5.77
CA ARG A 38 2.34 -3.06 -7.20
C ARG A 38 0.87 -3.35 -7.46
N VAL A 39 0.20 -2.41 -8.13
CA VAL A 39 -1.20 -2.55 -8.51
C VAL A 39 -1.47 -1.85 -9.86
N ASP A 40 -2.48 -2.32 -10.58
CA ASP A 40 -2.85 -1.78 -11.90
C ASP A 40 -3.40 -0.36 -11.81
N SER A 41 -4.18 -0.09 -10.76
CA SER A 41 -4.89 1.18 -10.57
C SER A 41 -4.86 1.63 -9.11
N GLU A 42 -4.60 2.91 -8.90
CA GLU A 42 -4.65 3.58 -7.59
C GLU A 42 -6.04 3.46 -6.93
N GLU A 43 -7.10 3.33 -7.72
CA GLU A 43 -8.48 3.24 -7.20
C GLU A 43 -8.69 2.00 -6.31
N LYS A 44 -7.98 0.90 -6.60
CA LYS A 44 -8.02 -0.31 -5.75
C LYS A 44 -7.50 -0.03 -4.33
N LEU A 45 -6.57 0.91 -4.19
CA LEU A 45 -5.97 1.30 -2.91
C LEU A 45 -6.84 2.30 -2.14
N LYS A 46 -7.50 3.23 -2.84
CA LYS A 46 -8.37 4.25 -2.19
C LYS A 46 -9.54 3.65 -1.40
N ASN A 47 -9.98 2.45 -1.77
CA ASN A 47 -11.08 1.76 -1.10
C ASN A 47 -10.64 0.99 0.16
N ILE A 48 -9.34 0.90 0.45
CA ILE A 48 -8.88 0.22 1.68
C ILE A 48 -8.96 1.20 2.85
N GLU A 49 -9.83 0.86 3.80
CA GLU A 49 -9.94 1.59 5.06
C GLU A 49 -8.64 1.52 5.86
N GLY A 50 -8.17 2.68 6.32
CA GLY A 50 -6.95 2.80 7.12
C GLY A 50 -5.69 3.12 6.31
N ILE A 51 -5.76 3.24 4.98
CA ILE A 51 -4.68 3.89 4.21
C ILE A 51 -4.74 5.41 4.44
N LYS A 52 -3.66 5.97 4.98
CA LYS A 52 -3.54 7.40 5.31
C LYS A 52 -2.95 8.21 4.17
N LYS A 53 -2.02 7.61 3.41
CA LYS A 53 -1.32 8.28 2.31
C LYS A 53 -1.00 7.28 1.22
N ILE A 54 -1.24 7.69 -0.03
CA ILE A 54 -0.86 6.96 -1.24
C ILE A 54 0.03 7.90 -2.05
N ARG A 55 1.20 7.42 -2.47
CA ARG A 55 2.08 8.15 -3.38
C ARG A 55 2.55 7.23 -4.48
N ARG A 56 2.47 7.68 -5.72
CA ARG A 56 3.05 6.95 -6.85
C ARG A 56 4.57 6.90 -6.69
N HIS A 57 5.17 5.72 -6.81
CA HIS A 57 6.62 5.57 -6.78
C HIS A 57 7.19 5.98 -8.16
N TYR A 58 8.01 7.03 -8.21
CA TYR A 58 8.37 7.72 -9.47
C TYR A 58 9.56 7.14 -10.23
N ASN A 59 10.02 5.92 -9.93
CA ASN A 59 11.24 5.33 -10.51
C ASN A 59 11.04 3.95 -11.17
N CYS A 60 9.83 3.62 -11.62
CA CYS A 60 9.56 2.37 -12.33
C CYS A 60 8.76 2.61 -13.62
#